data_AF-A0A809QF03-F1
#
_entry.id   AF-A0A809QF03-F1
#
_cell.length_a   1.000
_cell.length_b   1.000
_cell.length_c   1.000
_cell.angle_alpha   90.00
_cell.angle_beta   90.00
_cell.angle_gamma   90.00
#
_symmetry.space_group_name_H-M   'P 1'
#
loop_
_entity.id
_entity.type
_entity.pdbx_description
1 polymer ?
#
loop_
_entity_poly.entity_id
_entity_poly.type
_entity_poly.pdbx_seq_one_letter_code
_entity_poly.pdbx_strand_id
1 'polypeptide(L)'
;MSKPMNKLIWRTGKVSEIPELLMAATMEKSAAIGAATVYHFKHDGQEKLAISLPDGQALIIEPLPSGRPRRRRVDPLKAELPDQFSVVLDKS
;
A
#
# COMPACT_ATOMS: atom_id res chain seq x y z
N MET A 1 -1.61 -4.01 23.76
CA MET A 1 -2.19 -3.43 22.52
C MET A 1 -1.21 -3.75 21.39
N SER A 2 -1.51 -4.71 20.51
CA SER A 2 -0.60 -5.12 19.44
C SER A 2 -0.57 -4.06 18.33
N LYS A 3 0.62 -3.71 17.86
CA LYS A 3 0.80 -2.82 16.69
C LYS A 3 0.19 -3.51 15.47
N PRO A 4 -0.66 -2.85 14.65
CA PRO A 4 -1.18 -3.45 13.44
C PRO A 4 -0.01 -3.86 12.54
N MET A 5 0.04 -5.13 12.13
CA MET A 5 1.05 -5.61 11.20
C MET A 5 0.80 -4.99 9.82
N ASN A 6 1.79 -4.23 9.31
CA ASN A 6 1.75 -3.80 7.92
C ASN A 6 1.74 -5.04 7.03
N LYS A 7 0.78 -5.10 6.11
CA LYS A 7 0.75 -6.13 5.08
C LYS A 7 1.99 -5.97 4.20
N LEU A 8 2.53 -7.08 3.73
CA LEU A 8 3.63 -7.09 2.77
C LEU A 8 3.08 -7.32 1.37
N ILE A 9 3.72 -6.71 0.38
CA ILE A 9 3.59 -7.05 -1.02
C ILE A 9 4.93 -7.55 -1.53
N TRP A 10 4.88 -8.36 -2.58
CA TRP A 10 6.07 -8.85 -3.24
C TRP A 10 5.87 -8.88 -4.76
N ARG A 11 6.97 -8.70 -5.48
CA ARG A 11 7.03 -8.83 -6.93
C ARG A 11 8.33 -9.51 -7.34
N THR A 12 8.29 -10.22 -8.46
CA THR A 12 9.51 -10.67 -9.14
C THR A 12 10.01 -9.60 -10.10
N GLY A 13 11.32 -9.60 -10.34
CA GLY A 13 12.02 -8.71 -11.26
C GLY A 13 13.32 -9.34 -11.73
N LYS A 14 14.17 -8.56 -12.39
CA LYS A 14 15.52 -9.00 -12.77
C LYS A 14 16.54 -8.63 -11.69
N VAL A 15 17.59 -9.43 -11.56
CA VAL A 15 18.72 -9.12 -10.65
C VAL A 15 19.37 -7.77 -10.97
N SER A 16 19.32 -7.33 -12.23
CA SER A 16 19.83 -6.03 -12.67
C SER A 16 19.08 -4.83 -12.09
N GLU A 17 17.86 -5.00 -11.56
CA GLU A 17 17.12 -3.94 -10.88
C GLU A 17 17.65 -3.68 -9.46
N ILE A 18 18.33 -4.66 -8.85
CA ILE A 18 18.79 -4.55 -7.46
C ILE A 18 19.81 -3.41 -7.30
N PRO A 19 20.86 -3.28 -8.14
CA PRO A 19 21.78 -2.15 -8.04
C PRO A 19 21.07 -0.79 -8.06
N GLU A 20 20.09 -0.61 -8.95
CA GLU A 20 19.32 0.64 -9.05
C GLU A 20 18.55 0.94 -7.77
N LEU A 21 17.90 -0.06 -7.18
CA LEU A 21 17.20 0.06 -5.90
C LEU A 21 18.15 0.41 -4.75
N LEU A 22 19.35 -0.15 -4.77
CA LEU A 22 20.34 0.06 -3.72
C LEU A 22 21.05 1.41 -3.81
N MET A 23 21.18 1.99 -5.02
CA MET A 23 21.83 3.30 -5.20
C MET A 23 21.12 4.44 -4.46
N ALA A 24 19.79 4.36 -4.32
CA ALA A 24 18.98 5.34 -3.60
C ALA A 24 18.63 4.92 -2.16
N ALA A 25 19.22 3.83 -1.66
CA ALA A 25 18.86 3.23 -0.38
C ALA A 25 20.00 3.24 0.64
N THR A 26 19.64 3.12 1.91
CA THR A 26 20.58 2.80 2.99
C THR A 26 20.59 1.30 3.19
N MET A 27 21.72 0.64 2.90
CA MET A 27 21.91 -0.78 3.18
C MET A 27 22.04 -1.02 4.69
N GLU A 28 21.21 -1.91 5.23
CA GLU A 28 21.24 -2.30 6.64
C GLU A 28 22.03 -3.60 6.82
N LYS A 29 21.78 -4.58 5.95
CA LYS A 29 22.45 -5.89 6.00
C LYS A 29 22.41 -6.59 4.65
N SER A 30 23.43 -7.37 4.34
CA SER A 30 23.39 -8.34 3.25
C SER A 30 23.88 -9.71 3.72
N ALA A 31 23.35 -10.78 3.14
CA ALA A 31 23.81 -12.14 3.40
C ALA A 31 23.67 -13.02 2.15
N ALA A 32 24.70 -13.80 1.86
CA ALA A 32 24.61 -14.92 0.93
C ALA A 32 24.04 -16.14 1.68
N ILE A 33 22.96 -16.72 1.15
CA ILE A 33 22.26 -17.88 1.73
C ILE A 33 22.07 -18.90 0.62
N GLY A 34 22.87 -19.97 0.64
CA GLY A 34 22.92 -20.94 -0.46
C GLY A 34 23.33 -20.26 -1.76
N ALA A 35 22.51 -20.40 -2.80
CA ALA A 35 22.74 -19.77 -4.12
C ALA A 35 22.05 -18.40 -4.28
N ALA A 36 21.46 -17.85 -3.22
CA ALA A 36 20.79 -16.56 -3.23
C ALA A 36 21.54 -15.52 -2.40
N THR A 37 21.31 -14.24 -2.69
CA THR A 37 21.78 -13.13 -1.85
C THR A 37 20.59 -12.31 -1.40
N VAL A 38 20.48 -12.09 -0.09
CA VAL A 38 19.44 -11.29 0.54
C VAL A 38 20.03 -9.93 0.90
N TYR A 39 19.33 -8.87 0.53
CA TYR A 39 19.64 -7.49 0.84
C TYR A 39 18.50 -6.92 1.69
N HIS A 40 18.84 -6.40 2.87
CA HIS A 40 17.96 -5.62 3.72
C HIS A 40 18.39 -4.17 3.67
N PHE A 41 17.47 -3.30 3.26
CA PHE A 41 17.76 -1.89 3.04
C PHE A 41 16.55 -1.03 3.34
N LYS A 42 16.79 0.26 3.58
CA LYS A 42 15.75 1.28 3.71
C LYS A 42 15.75 2.19 2.49
N HIS A 43 14.58 2.38 1.91
CA HIS A 43 14.34 3.31 0.80
C HIS A 43 13.06 4.10 1.10
N ASP A 44 13.10 5.43 0.96
CA ASP A 44 11.99 6.32 1.34
C ASP A 44 11.47 6.12 2.78
N GLY A 45 12.37 5.81 3.72
CA GLY A 45 12.02 5.54 5.11
C GLY A 45 11.25 4.24 5.34
N GLN A 46 11.10 3.38 4.33
CA GLN A 46 10.49 2.05 4.43
C GLN A 46 11.56 0.97 4.38
N GLU A 47 11.44 -0.03 5.25
CA GLU A 47 12.27 -1.23 5.20
C GLU A 47 11.83 -2.14 4.05
N LYS A 48 12.79 -2.60 3.26
CA LYS A 48 12.58 -3.47 2.10
C LYS A 48 13.57 -4.63 2.10
N LEU A 49 13.17 -5.72 1.46
CA LEU A 49 14.06 -6.84 1.17
C LEU A 49 14.15 -7.03 -0.35
N ALA A 50 15.36 -7.27 -0.85
CA ALA A 50 15.59 -7.79 -2.19
C ALA A 50 16.33 -9.12 -2.08
N ILE A 51 15.94 -10.11 -2.86
CA ILE A 51 16.59 -11.42 -2.92
C ILE A 51 17.00 -11.67 -4.36
N SER A 52 18.29 -11.76 -4.64
CA SER A 52 18.79 -12.22 -5.94
C SER A 52 18.80 -13.74 -5.97
N LEU A 53 18.21 -14.31 -7.02
CA LEU A 53 18.13 -15.75 -7.25
C LEU A 53 19.19 -16.17 -8.30
N PRO A 54 19.63 -17.44 -8.29
CA PRO A 54 20.70 -17.91 -9.16
C PRO A 54 20.33 -17.97 -10.65
N ASP A 55 19.04 -17.92 -10.97
CA ASP A 55 18.50 -17.88 -12.33
C ASP A 55 18.43 -16.45 -12.91
N GLY A 56 18.99 -15.47 -12.21
CA GLY A 56 19.00 -14.07 -12.62
C GLY A 56 17.71 -13.32 -12.29
N GLN A 57 16.75 -13.97 -11.63
CA GLN A 57 15.56 -13.29 -11.10
C GLN A 57 15.86 -12.60 -9.76
N ALA A 58 14.98 -11.67 -9.40
CA ALA A 58 14.96 -11.02 -8.11
C ALA A 58 13.55 -11.11 -7.50
N LEU A 59 13.47 -11.31 -6.18
CA LEU A 59 12.24 -11.11 -5.41
C LEU A 59 12.39 -9.82 -4.59
N ILE A 60 11.50 -8.85 -4.81
CA ILE A 60 11.44 -7.60 -4.06
C ILE A 60 10.23 -7.67 -3.14
N ILE A 61 10.45 -7.40 -1.85
CA ILE A 61 9.44 -7.43 -0.80
C ILE A 61 9.42 -6.06 -0.13
N GLU A 62 8.24 -5.45 -0.06
CA GLU A 62 8.06 -4.15 0.56
C GLU A 62 6.72 -4.07 1.32
N PRO A 63 6.59 -3.14 2.28
CA PRO A 63 5.31 -2.90 2.94
C PRO A 63 4.27 -2.44 1.93
N LEU A 64 3.05 -2.98 2.05
CA LEU A 64 1.90 -2.45 1.34
C LEU A 64 1.72 -0.98 1.77
N PRO A 65 1.75 -0.01 0.84
CA PRO A 65 1.53 1.38 1.21
C PRO A 65 0.17 1.50 1.88
N SER A 66 0.13 2.15 3.04
CA SER A 66 -1.12 2.46 3.73
C SER A 66 -1.89 3.47 2.88
N GLY A 67 -2.77 2.98 2.03
CA GLY A 67 -3.68 3.83 1.27
C GLY A 67 -4.44 4.73 2.22
N ARG A 68 -4.48 6.03 1.93
CA ARG A 68 -5.32 6.99 2.67
C ARG A 68 -6.75 6.43 2.79
N PRO A 69 -7.46 6.62 3.92
CA PRO A 69 -8.82 6.12 4.08
C PRO A 69 -9.68 6.53 2.87
N ARG A 70 -10.17 5.54 2.12
CA ARG A 70 -11.01 5.77 0.94
C ARG A 70 -12.37 6.24 1.46
N ARG A 71 -12.55 7.56 1.60
CA ARG A 71 -13.80 8.17 2.04
C ARG A 71 -14.88 7.78 1.03
N ARG A 72 -15.77 6.87 1.42
CA ARG A 72 -16.92 6.48 0.61
C ARG A 72 -17.77 7.74 0.41
N ARG A 73 -17.86 8.22 -0.84
CA ARG A 73 -18.82 9.27 -1.17
C ARG A 73 -20.20 8.64 -0.97
N VAL A 74 -20.91 9.09 0.05
CA VAL A 74 -22.33 8.80 0.18
C VAL A 74 -23.00 9.84 -0.69
N ASP A 75 -23.61 9.41 -1.79
CA ASP A 75 -24.52 10.29 -2.52
C ASP A 75 -25.64 10.68 -1.56
N PRO A 76 -25.90 11.98 -1.34
CA PRO A 76 -27.00 12.38 -0.49
C PRO A 76 -28.27 11.80 -1.09
N LEU A 77 -28.94 10.94 -0.32
CA LEU A 77 -30.29 10.48 -0.61
C LEU A 77 -31.11 11.73 -0.92
N LYS A 78 -31.56 11.82 -2.17
CA LYS A 78 -32.47 12.86 -2.64
C LYS A 78 -33.60 12.92 -1.63
N ALA A 79 -33.65 13.97 -0.83
CA ALA A 79 -34.71 14.20 0.12
C ALA A 79 -35.99 14.37 -0.69
N GLU A 80 -36.77 13.31 -0.83
CA GLU A 80 -38.15 13.42 -1.25
C GLU A 80 -38.87 14.12 -0.11
N LEU A 81 -39.09 15.43 -0.29
CA LEU A 81 -39.99 16.20 0.53
C LEU A 81 -41.38 15.55 0.43
N PRO A 82 -42.00 15.13 1.54
CA PRO A 82 -43.38 14.67 1.51
C PRO A 82 -44.28 15.88 1.26
N ASP A 83 -44.83 15.96 0.05
CA ASP A 83 -45.78 16.98 -0.40
C ASP A 83 -47.19 16.71 0.14
N GLN A 84 -47.35 16.61 1.46
CA GLN A 84 -48.64 16.28 2.07
C GLN A 84 -48.89 17.00 3.40
N PHE A 85 -48.80 18.33 3.44
CA PHE A 85 -49.54 19.13 4.42
C PHE A 85 -49.86 20.53 3.86
N SER A 86 -50.97 20.65 3.15
CA SER A 86 -51.71 21.92 3.07
C SER A 86 -53.21 21.63 3.16
N VAL A 87 -53.67 21.43 4.39
CA VAL A 87 -55.08 21.40 4.77
C VAL A 87 -55.36 22.69 5.53
N VAL A 88 -56.14 23.56 4.87
CA VAL A 88 -57.20 24.44 5.42
C VAL A 88 -56.76 25.71 6.16
N LEU A 89 -57.13 26.86 5.61
CA LEU A 89 -58.16 27.79 6.11
C LEU A 89 -57.98 29.11 5.37
N ASP A 90 -58.93 29.52 4.53
CA ASP A 90 -59.26 30.93 4.49
C ASP A 90 -60.77 31.11 4.46
N LYS A 91 -61.23 31.95 5.39
CA LYS A 91 -62.59 32.38 5.60
C LYS A 91 -62.83 33.57 4.70
N SER A 92 -63.95 33.61 3.97
CA SER A 92 -64.75 34.82 3.72
C SER A 92 -66.09 34.41 3.12
#